data_AF-A0A3B9R024-F1
#
_entry.id   AF-A0A3B9R024-F1
#
_cell.length_a   1.000
_cell.length_b   1.000
_cell.length_c   1.000
_cell.angle_alpha   90.00
_cell.angle_beta   90.00
_cell.angle_gamma   90.00
#
_symmetry.space_group_name_H-M   'P 1'
#
loop_
_entity.id
_entity.type
_entity.pdbx_description
1 polymer ?
#
loop_
_entity_poly.entity_id
_entity_poly.type
_entity_poly.pdbx_seq_one_letter_code
_entity_poly.pdbx_strand_id
1 'polypeptide(L)'
;MKKELACLVIHGIGRQEPDFANDLIAGVSKQLQTVGRDPEAVAWQSVYWDDILRPAQEAYLQAAYAEADLNAHGLRTLLLNALGDAAGYRQLPSGRSRGGEETLTYRRIHERVEDALGILYHGPLQNRPAPLVALAHSFGGHILSNYIWDRQQRPDKRLSSFERMNWLSGFITFGCNIPLFTFACTEVVPIRFPPPRLPARLKP
;
A
#
# COMPACT_ATOMS: atom_id res chain seq x y z
N MET A 1 -13.13 22.97 1.54
CA MET A 1 -11.87 23.70 1.82
C MET A 1 -10.77 23.13 0.95
N LYS A 2 -9.73 23.92 0.62
CA LYS A 2 -8.61 23.43 -0.21
C LYS A 2 -7.74 22.50 0.64
N LYS A 3 -7.44 21.31 0.13
CA LYS A 3 -6.52 20.35 0.76
C LYS A 3 -5.08 20.78 0.50
N GLU A 4 -4.25 20.74 1.53
CA GLU A 4 -2.83 21.15 1.51
C GLU A 4 -1.88 19.95 1.58
N LEU A 5 -2.34 18.82 2.08
CA LEU A 5 -1.59 17.58 2.22
C LEU A 5 -2.47 16.40 1.81
N ALA A 6 -1.91 15.44 1.09
CA ALA A 6 -2.55 14.17 0.80
C ALA A 6 -1.87 13.07 1.61
N CYS A 7 -2.64 12.16 2.20
CA CYS A 7 -2.13 11.06 2.97
C CYS A 7 -2.77 9.74 2.52
N LEU A 8 -1.91 8.81 2.10
CA LEU A 8 -2.30 7.46 1.69
C LEU A 8 -1.91 6.49 2.80
N VAL A 9 -2.85 5.69 3.29
CA VAL A 9 -2.62 4.72 4.37
C VAL A 9 -2.83 3.31 3.83
N ILE A 10 -1.87 2.40 4.00
CA ILE A 10 -2.01 1.00 3.58
C ILE A 10 -1.75 0.05 4.75
N HIS A 11 -2.61 -0.96 4.87
CA HIS A 11 -2.46 -1.99 5.90
C HIS A 11 -1.45 -3.07 5.50
N GLY A 12 -1.03 -3.83 6.51
CA GLY A 12 -0.14 -4.99 6.36
C GLY A 12 -0.89 -6.28 6.08
N ILE A 13 -0.18 -7.39 6.26
CA ILE A 13 -0.69 -8.74 6.11
C ILE A 13 -1.79 -9.08 7.14
N GLY A 14 -2.66 -10.02 6.79
CA GLY A 14 -3.62 -10.64 7.67
C GLY A 14 -4.99 -9.97 7.59
N ARG A 15 -5.88 -10.41 8.48
CA ARG A 15 -7.27 -9.94 8.47
C ARG A 15 -7.35 -8.47 8.86
N GLN A 16 -7.95 -7.66 8.00
CA GLN A 16 -8.18 -6.24 8.22
C GLN A 16 -9.64 -5.87 7.96
N GLU A 17 -10.14 -4.82 8.59
CA GLU A 17 -11.44 -4.27 8.25
C GLU A 17 -11.30 -3.09 7.28
N PRO A 18 -12.31 -2.79 6.44
CA PRO A 18 -12.23 -1.67 5.49
C PRO A 18 -11.91 -0.31 6.13
N ASP A 19 -12.23 -0.17 7.42
CA ASP A 19 -12.08 1.03 8.23
C ASP A 19 -10.83 1.03 9.12
N PHE A 20 -9.86 0.12 8.88
CA PHE A 20 -8.63 -0.06 9.67
C PHE A 20 -7.85 1.23 9.95
N ALA A 21 -7.97 2.25 9.08
CA ALA A 21 -7.24 3.50 9.18
C ALA A 21 -7.92 4.53 10.10
N ASN A 22 -9.17 4.31 10.54
CA ASN A 22 -9.97 5.32 11.26
C ASN A 22 -9.28 5.81 12.54
N ASP A 23 -8.79 4.91 13.38
CA ASP A 23 -8.14 5.27 14.64
C ASP A 23 -6.84 6.05 14.41
N LEU A 24 -6.07 5.66 13.39
CA LEU A 24 -4.86 6.38 12.97
C LEU A 24 -5.21 7.80 12.51
N ILE A 25 -6.22 7.92 11.65
CA ILE A 25 -6.68 9.22 11.12
C ILE A 25 -7.18 10.11 12.25
N ALA A 26 -7.99 9.58 13.16
CA ALA A 26 -8.51 10.31 14.32
C ALA A 26 -7.38 10.76 15.25
N GLY A 27 -6.44 9.86 15.54
CA GLY A 27 -5.26 10.14 16.38
C GLY A 27 -4.37 11.23 15.78
N VAL A 28 -4.02 11.12 14.50
CA VAL A 28 -3.20 12.13 13.81
C VAL A 28 -3.95 13.45 13.71
N SER A 29 -5.25 13.44 13.39
CA SER A 29 -6.07 14.65 13.31
C SER A 29 -6.14 15.38 14.64
N LYS A 30 -6.29 14.67 15.76
CA LYS A 30 -6.24 15.26 17.11
C LYS A 30 -4.87 15.89 17.41
N GLN A 31 -3.78 15.26 16.98
CA GLN A 31 -2.44 15.83 17.15
C GLN A 31 -2.25 17.08 16.29
N LEU A 32 -2.75 17.09 15.05
CA LEU A 32 -2.71 18.28 14.19
C LEU A 32 -3.41 19.48 14.85
N GLN A 33 -4.60 19.27 15.42
CA GLN A 33 -5.31 20.32 16.17
C GLN A 33 -4.47 20.82 17.36
N THR A 34 -3.86 19.90 18.09
CA THR A 34 -3.04 20.22 19.27
C THR A 34 -1.85 21.12 18.91
N VAL A 35 -1.26 20.93 17.72
CA VAL A 35 -0.16 21.77 17.22
C VAL A 35 -0.62 22.98 16.39
N GLY A 36 -1.92 23.31 16.45
CA GLY A 36 -2.50 24.49 15.78
C GLY A 36 -2.62 24.36 14.25
N ARG A 37 -2.70 23.13 13.73
CA ARG A 37 -2.94 22.84 12.30
C ARG A 37 -4.37 22.35 12.10
N ASP A 38 -4.99 22.79 11.01
CA ASP A 38 -6.31 22.33 10.61
C ASP A 38 -6.25 20.89 10.06
N PRO A 39 -6.88 19.89 10.69
CA PRO A 39 -6.91 18.53 10.17
C PRO A 39 -7.66 18.41 8.84
N GLU A 40 -8.62 19.31 8.60
CA GLU A 40 -9.38 19.32 7.35
C GLU A 40 -8.54 19.77 6.15
N ALA A 41 -7.34 20.29 6.38
CA ALA A 41 -6.36 20.53 5.33
C ALA A 41 -5.77 19.22 4.76
N VAL A 42 -5.93 18.08 5.45
CA VAL A 42 -5.44 16.77 5.01
C VAL A 42 -6.53 16.02 4.24
N ALA A 43 -6.16 15.47 3.08
CA ALA A 43 -6.97 14.52 2.33
C ALA A 43 -6.48 13.11 2.66
N TRP A 44 -7.35 12.27 3.21
CA TRP A 44 -7.02 10.91 3.59
C TRP A 44 -7.59 9.91 2.59
N GLN A 45 -6.83 8.87 2.31
CA GLN A 45 -7.33 7.69 1.62
C GLN A 45 -6.66 6.43 2.17
N SER A 46 -7.46 5.42 2.49
CA SER A 46 -6.98 4.10 2.85
C SER A 46 -6.91 3.18 1.61
N VAL A 47 -5.91 2.31 1.59
CA VAL A 47 -5.77 1.19 0.66
C VAL A 47 -6.06 -0.08 1.44
N TYR A 48 -7.31 -0.50 1.39
CA TYR A 48 -7.75 -1.80 1.86
C TYR A 48 -7.58 -2.80 0.72
N TRP A 49 -6.92 -3.94 0.91
CA TRP A 49 -6.63 -4.94 -0.13
C TRP A 49 -6.87 -6.39 0.29
N ASP A 50 -7.17 -6.66 1.56
CA ASP A 50 -7.37 -8.00 2.12
C ASP A 50 -8.52 -8.78 1.42
N ASP A 51 -9.56 -8.08 0.95
CA ASP A 51 -10.68 -8.66 0.18
C ASP A 51 -10.27 -9.39 -1.09
N ILE A 52 -9.07 -9.15 -1.62
CA ILE A 52 -8.58 -9.80 -2.85
C ILE A 52 -8.26 -11.27 -2.61
N LEU A 53 -7.67 -11.63 -1.46
CA LEU A 53 -7.24 -13.00 -1.14
C LEU A 53 -8.15 -13.69 -0.13
N ARG A 54 -8.83 -12.89 0.71
CA ARG A 54 -9.76 -13.35 1.75
C ARG A 54 -10.72 -14.45 1.31
N PRO A 55 -11.47 -14.34 0.18
CA PRO A 55 -12.45 -15.36 -0.18
C PRO A 55 -11.83 -16.74 -0.40
N ALA A 56 -10.64 -16.78 -1.00
CA ALA A 56 -9.93 -18.04 -1.25
C ALA A 56 -9.36 -18.63 0.06
N GLN A 57 -8.82 -17.78 0.94
CA GLN A 57 -8.30 -18.19 2.24
C GLN A 57 -9.42 -18.74 3.14
N GLU A 58 -10.57 -18.06 3.20
CA GLU A 58 -11.74 -18.51 3.96
C GLU A 58 -12.28 -19.82 3.42
N ALA A 59 -12.46 -19.96 2.10
CA ALA A 59 -12.92 -21.20 1.51
C ALA A 59 -12.02 -22.39 1.86
N TYR A 60 -10.70 -22.19 1.83
CA TYR A 60 -9.73 -23.22 2.22
C TYR A 60 -9.84 -23.56 3.72
N LEU A 61 -9.85 -22.56 4.59
CA LEU A 61 -9.95 -22.76 6.04
C LEU A 61 -11.24 -23.46 6.43
N GLN A 62 -12.37 -23.06 5.84
CA GLN A 62 -13.67 -23.69 6.10
C GLN A 62 -13.68 -25.16 5.67
N ALA A 63 -13.13 -25.48 4.50
CA ALA A 63 -13.00 -26.87 4.07
C ALA A 63 -12.11 -27.68 5.02
N ALA A 64 -10.94 -27.13 5.40
CA ALA A 64 -10.00 -27.82 6.30
C ALA A 64 -10.58 -28.09 7.70
N TYR A 65 -11.33 -27.14 8.26
CA TYR A 65 -11.96 -27.30 9.58
C TYR A 65 -13.23 -28.16 9.55
N ALA A 66 -13.87 -28.31 8.39
CA ALA A 66 -14.99 -29.22 8.23
C ALA A 66 -14.54 -30.69 8.08
N GLU A 67 -13.36 -30.92 7.51
CA GLU A 67 -12.84 -32.27 7.22
C GLU A 67 -12.13 -32.92 8.42
N ALA A 68 -11.49 -32.12 9.28
CA ALA A 68 -10.72 -32.62 10.41
C ALA A 68 -10.88 -31.77 11.67
N ASP A 69 -10.85 -32.44 12.84
CA ASP A 69 -10.75 -31.76 14.14
C ASP A 69 -9.32 -31.25 14.35
N LEU A 70 -9.07 -30.04 13.89
CA LEU A 70 -7.77 -29.39 13.96
C LEU A 70 -7.68 -28.57 15.25
N ASN A 71 -6.58 -28.67 15.99
CA ASN A 71 -6.37 -27.81 17.15
C ASN A 71 -6.06 -26.35 16.73
N ALA A 72 -5.95 -25.44 17.70
CA ALA A 72 -5.34 -24.12 17.51
C ALA A 72 -5.83 -23.33 16.27
N HIS A 73 -7.15 -23.33 16.01
CA HIS A 73 -7.77 -22.66 14.85
C HIS A 73 -7.30 -21.21 14.70
N GLY A 74 -7.24 -20.45 15.79
CA GLY A 74 -6.79 -19.05 15.76
C GLY A 74 -5.38 -18.87 15.21
N LEU A 75 -4.42 -19.68 15.68
CA LEU A 75 -3.02 -19.62 15.22
C LEU A 75 -2.90 -20.08 13.76
N ARG A 76 -3.60 -21.16 13.38
CA ARG A 76 -3.62 -21.67 12.00
C ARG A 76 -4.19 -20.63 11.03
N THR A 77 -5.32 -20.04 11.37
CA THR A 77 -5.95 -18.97 10.57
C THR A 77 -5.02 -17.76 10.45
N LEU A 78 -4.38 -17.32 11.55
CA LEU A 78 -3.43 -16.22 11.51
C LEU A 78 -2.26 -16.52 10.57
N LEU A 79 -1.63 -17.69 10.70
CA LEU A 79 -0.50 -18.08 9.88
C LEU A 79 -0.88 -18.29 8.40
N LEU A 80 -2.03 -18.90 8.12
CA LEU A 80 -2.50 -19.14 6.76
C LEU A 80 -2.86 -17.84 6.05
N ASN A 81 -3.54 -16.92 6.72
CA ASN A 81 -3.77 -15.59 6.17
C ASN A 81 -2.43 -14.89 5.97
N ALA A 82 -1.54 -14.97 6.96
CA ALA A 82 -0.30 -14.21 6.92
C ALA A 82 0.67 -14.65 5.82
N LEU A 83 0.90 -15.95 5.73
CA LEU A 83 1.77 -16.55 4.72
C LEU A 83 1.07 -16.62 3.36
N GLY A 84 -0.25 -16.79 3.34
CA GLY A 84 -1.05 -16.80 2.12
C GLY A 84 -0.98 -15.46 1.38
N ASP A 85 -1.04 -14.35 2.11
CA ASP A 85 -0.85 -13.01 1.56
C ASP A 85 0.54 -12.84 0.93
N ALA A 86 1.59 -13.19 1.68
CA ALA A 86 2.98 -13.09 1.20
C ALA A 86 3.25 -14.01 0.00
N ALA A 87 2.67 -15.22 -0.02
CA ALA A 87 2.84 -16.18 -1.09
C ALA A 87 1.99 -15.85 -2.33
N GLY A 88 0.81 -15.25 -2.15
CA GLY A 88 -0.09 -14.84 -3.23
C GLY A 88 0.40 -13.59 -3.95
N TYR A 89 1.03 -12.67 -3.21
CA TYR A 89 1.63 -11.46 -3.76
C TYR A 89 3.03 -11.77 -4.32
N ARG A 90 3.11 -12.02 -5.64
CA ARG A 90 4.36 -12.36 -6.33
C ARG A 90 4.46 -11.68 -7.68
N GLN A 91 5.66 -11.20 -7.99
CA GLN A 91 6.08 -10.90 -9.35
C GLN A 91 6.84 -12.14 -9.88
N LEU A 92 6.36 -12.79 -10.94
CA LEU A 92 7.02 -13.97 -11.53
C LEU A 92 8.13 -13.50 -12.48
N PRO A 93 9.30 -14.14 -12.54
CA PRO A 93 10.32 -13.77 -13.52
C PRO A 93 9.77 -13.90 -14.95
N SER A 94 9.74 -12.80 -15.70
CA SER A 94 9.51 -12.86 -17.14
C SER A 94 10.84 -13.24 -17.78
N GLY A 95 10.81 -14.26 -18.62
CA GLY A 95 11.98 -14.60 -19.43
C GLY A 95 12.46 -13.35 -20.19
N ARG A 96 13.67 -12.90 -19.85
CA ARG A 96 14.52 -11.96 -20.62
C ARG A 96 14.26 -10.45 -20.55
N SER A 97 13.41 -9.92 -19.67
CA SER A 97 13.35 -8.45 -19.44
C SER A 97 13.15 -8.11 -17.97
N ARG A 98 13.94 -7.16 -17.44
CA ARG A 98 13.76 -6.64 -16.07
C ARG A 98 12.29 -6.18 -15.88
N GLY A 99 11.56 -6.87 -15.01
CA GLY A 99 10.14 -6.67 -14.71
C GLY A 99 9.32 -7.89 -15.11
N GLY A 100 9.09 -8.73 -14.12
CA GLY A 100 8.49 -10.05 -14.23
C GLY A 100 7.04 -10.09 -14.76
N GLU A 101 6.55 -11.26 -15.17
CA GLU A 101 5.12 -11.51 -15.36
C GLU A 101 4.42 -11.36 -14.00
N GLU A 102 3.51 -10.40 -13.90
CA GLU A 102 2.78 -10.16 -12.66
C GLU A 102 1.69 -11.22 -12.48
N THR A 103 1.58 -11.80 -11.28
CA THR A 103 0.39 -12.61 -10.97
C THR A 103 -0.85 -11.73 -10.99
N LEU A 104 -2.01 -12.35 -11.23
CA LEU A 104 -3.29 -11.65 -11.18
C LEU A 104 -3.49 -10.92 -9.83
N THR A 105 -3.04 -11.53 -8.72
CA THR A 105 -3.08 -10.94 -7.38
C THR A 105 -2.21 -9.70 -7.27
N TYR A 106 -0.96 -9.75 -7.74
CA TYR A 106 -0.06 -8.60 -7.73
C TYR A 106 -0.69 -7.43 -8.48
N ARG A 107 -1.21 -7.68 -9.69
CA ARG A 107 -1.88 -6.65 -10.49
C ARG A 107 -3.10 -6.06 -9.79
N ARG A 108 -4.00 -6.89 -9.25
CA ARG A 108 -5.21 -6.43 -8.55
C ARG A 108 -4.89 -5.58 -7.32
N ILE A 109 -3.85 -5.92 -6.57
CA ILE A 109 -3.42 -5.12 -5.41
C ILE A 109 -2.85 -3.77 -5.89
N HIS A 110 -2.11 -3.74 -7.00
CA HIS A 110 -1.61 -2.49 -7.56
C HIS A 110 -2.72 -1.63 -8.18
N GLU A 111 -3.71 -2.23 -8.83
CA GLU A 111 -4.93 -1.57 -9.28
C GLU A 111 -5.66 -0.95 -8.08
N ARG A 112 -5.75 -1.63 -6.93
CA ARG A 112 -6.32 -1.07 -5.71
C ARG A 112 -5.56 0.16 -5.19
N VAL A 113 -4.24 0.19 -5.29
CA VAL A 113 -3.42 1.36 -4.95
C VAL A 113 -3.67 2.50 -5.94
N GLU A 114 -3.76 2.18 -7.25
CA GLU A 114 -4.10 3.13 -8.30
C GLU A 114 -5.47 3.77 -8.07
N ASP A 115 -6.50 2.97 -7.81
CA ASP A 115 -7.87 3.42 -7.54
C ASP A 115 -7.91 4.36 -6.33
N ALA A 116 -7.21 4.02 -5.24
CA ALA A 116 -7.11 4.87 -4.06
C ALA A 116 -6.46 6.22 -4.39
N LEU A 117 -5.37 6.22 -5.15
CA LEU A 117 -4.71 7.46 -5.60
C LEU A 117 -5.63 8.28 -6.52
N GLY A 118 -6.40 7.62 -7.38
CA GLY A 118 -7.41 8.24 -8.24
C GLY A 118 -8.53 8.89 -7.44
N ILE A 119 -9.11 8.18 -6.46
CA ILE A 119 -10.12 8.71 -5.53
C ILE A 119 -9.59 9.97 -4.83
N LEU A 120 -8.37 9.89 -4.29
CA LEU A 120 -7.72 10.99 -3.59
C LEU A 120 -7.48 12.19 -4.52
N TYR A 121 -6.99 11.95 -5.74
CA TYR A 121 -6.64 12.99 -6.70
C TYR A 121 -7.86 13.67 -7.32
N HIS A 122 -8.83 12.89 -7.78
CA HIS A 122 -10.01 13.41 -8.47
C HIS A 122 -11.08 13.94 -7.50
N GLY A 123 -11.17 13.36 -6.30
CA GLY A 123 -12.13 13.77 -5.26
C GLY A 123 -11.64 14.95 -4.43
N PRO A 124 -11.07 14.71 -3.23
CA PRO A 124 -10.75 15.77 -2.27
C PRO A 124 -9.67 16.75 -2.78
N LEU A 125 -8.77 16.31 -3.65
CA LEU A 125 -7.76 17.19 -4.26
C LEU A 125 -8.26 17.94 -5.51
N GLN A 126 -9.44 17.60 -6.04
CA GLN A 126 -10.06 18.27 -7.19
C GLN A 126 -9.11 18.43 -8.39
N ASN A 127 -8.35 17.38 -8.72
CA ASN A 127 -7.36 17.35 -9.80
C ASN A 127 -6.18 18.33 -9.62
N ARG A 128 -5.92 18.79 -8.39
CA ARG A 128 -4.79 19.66 -8.07
C ARG A 128 -3.84 18.93 -7.13
N PRO A 129 -2.62 18.60 -7.57
CA PRO A 129 -1.73 17.80 -6.74
C PRO A 129 -1.30 18.58 -5.48
N ALA A 130 -1.23 17.84 -4.38
CA ALA A 130 -0.67 18.28 -3.10
C ALA A 130 0.53 17.36 -2.75
N PRO A 131 1.42 17.77 -1.84
CA PRO A 131 2.41 16.86 -1.25
C PRO A 131 1.73 15.59 -0.74
N LEU A 132 2.27 14.43 -1.08
CA LEU A 132 1.73 13.11 -0.71
C LEU A 132 2.62 12.47 0.36
N VAL A 133 2.02 12.06 1.49
CA VAL A 133 2.67 11.25 2.51
C VAL A 133 2.05 9.85 2.51
N ALA A 134 2.87 8.83 2.30
CA ALA A 134 2.46 7.43 2.43
C ALA A 134 2.74 6.91 3.85
N LEU A 135 1.73 6.35 4.48
CA LEU A 135 1.80 5.64 5.77
C LEU A 135 1.55 4.16 5.52
N ALA A 136 2.51 3.31 5.84
CA ALA A 136 2.43 1.90 5.48
C ALA A 136 2.78 0.99 6.65
N HIS A 137 1.87 0.10 6.99
CA HIS A 137 2.12 -0.91 8.03
C HIS A 137 2.63 -2.21 7.41
N SER A 138 3.73 -2.74 7.95
CA SER A 138 4.30 -4.04 7.61
C SER A 138 4.34 -4.27 6.09
N PHE A 139 3.63 -5.29 5.60
CA PHE A 139 3.58 -5.66 4.19
C PHE A 139 3.00 -4.61 3.25
N GLY A 140 2.17 -3.69 3.75
CA GLY A 140 1.75 -2.53 2.98
C GLY A 140 2.93 -1.67 2.52
N GLY A 141 4.03 -1.65 3.31
CA GLY A 141 5.28 -1.00 2.93
C GLY A 141 5.94 -1.69 1.74
N HIS A 142 5.98 -3.03 1.74
CA HIS A 142 6.48 -3.79 0.60
C HIS A 142 5.63 -3.57 -0.66
N ILE A 143 4.30 -3.60 -0.53
CA ILE A 143 3.36 -3.34 -1.63
C ILE A 143 3.60 -1.94 -2.22
N LEU A 144 3.61 -0.89 -1.39
CA LEU A 144 3.82 0.47 -1.87
C LEU A 144 5.22 0.68 -2.45
N SER A 145 6.26 0.07 -1.88
CA SER A 145 7.61 0.12 -2.44
C SER A 145 7.64 -0.44 -3.86
N ASN A 146 7.00 -1.59 -4.08
CA ASN A 146 6.92 -2.21 -5.40
C ASN A 146 6.05 -1.40 -6.37
N TYR A 147 4.92 -0.85 -5.91
CA TYR A 147 4.08 0.05 -6.72
C TYR A 147 4.87 1.28 -7.19
N ILE A 148 5.61 1.92 -6.27
CA ILE A 148 6.45 3.07 -6.60
C ILE A 148 7.54 2.66 -7.61
N TRP A 149 8.19 1.52 -7.38
CA TRP A 149 9.19 0.97 -8.31
C TRP A 149 8.61 0.79 -9.72
N ASP A 150 7.46 0.12 -9.83
CA ASP A 150 6.82 -0.13 -11.12
C ASP A 150 6.44 1.17 -11.83
N ARG A 151 5.96 2.19 -11.10
CA ARG A 151 5.70 3.52 -11.68
C ARG A 151 6.97 4.26 -12.12
N GLN A 152 8.12 4.00 -11.49
CA GLN A 152 9.41 4.57 -11.89
C GLN A 152 9.96 3.88 -13.14
N GLN A 153 9.83 2.56 -13.24
CA GLN A 153 10.38 1.77 -14.34
C GLN A 153 9.48 1.75 -15.57
N ARG A 154 8.16 1.70 -15.38
CA ARG A 154 7.13 1.59 -16.42
C ARG A 154 6.00 2.58 -16.14
N PRO A 155 6.24 3.89 -16.33
CA PRO A 155 5.24 4.91 -16.04
C PRO A 155 4.02 4.78 -16.96
N ASP A 156 2.84 4.63 -16.38
CA ASP A 156 1.58 4.68 -17.14
C ASP A 156 1.25 6.13 -17.51
N LYS A 157 1.24 6.43 -18.81
CA LYS A 157 1.00 7.78 -19.32
C LYS A 157 -0.45 8.25 -19.14
N ARG A 158 -1.39 7.33 -18.92
CA ARG A 158 -2.82 7.64 -18.71
C ARG A 158 -3.06 8.29 -17.34
N LEU A 159 -2.23 7.96 -16.35
CA LEU A 159 -2.33 8.49 -15.00
C LEU A 159 -1.74 9.91 -14.88
N SER A 160 -2.23 10.67 -13.90
CA SER A 160 -1.65 11.97 -13.55
C SER A 160 -0.24 11.84 -12.95
N SER A 161 0.47 12.96 -12.81
CA SER A 161 1.76 12.96 -12.09
C SER A 161 1.61 12.54 -10.62
N PHE A 162 0.47 12.84 -10.00
CA PHE A 162 0.14 12.51 -8.62
C PHE A 162 -0.07 11.01 -8.44
N GLU A 163 -0.93 10.40 -9.27
CA GLU A 163 -1.21 8.96 -9.25
C GLU A 163 0.04 8.12 -9.57
N ARG A 164 0.97 8.67 -10.36
CA ARG A 164 2.30 8.07 -10.58
C ARG A 164 3.29 8.29 -9.42
N MET A 165 2.84 8.70 -8.24
CA MET A 165 3.67 8.91 -7.05
C MET A 165 4.77 9.99 -7.18
N ASN A 166 4.71 10.89 -8.17
CA ASN A 166 5.73 11.94 -8.33
C ASN A 166 5.64 13.06 -7.28
N TRP A 167 4.56 13.06 -6.50
CA TRP A 167 4.32 14.00 -5.40
C TRP A 167 4.60 13.40 -4.02
N LEU A 168 5.12 12.16 -3.97
CA LEU A 168 5.51 11.50 -2.73
C LEU A 168 6.61 12.31 -2.03
N SER A 169 6.22 12.98 -0.95
CA SER A 169 7.05 13.88 -0.14
C SER A 169 7.47 13.23 1.18
N GLY A 170 6.79 12.16 1.60
CA GLY A 170 7.16 11.36 2.78
C GLY A 170 6.71 9.92 2.64
N PHE A 171 7.51 8.98 3.14
CA PHE A 171 7.16 7.56 3.21
C PHE A 171 7.51 7.01 4.59
N ILE A 172 6.49 6.79 5.41
CA ILE A 172 6.62 6.35 6.80
C ILE A 172 6.12 4.91 6.88
N THR A 173 6.95 4.04 7.46
CA THR A 173 6.63 2.63 7.63
C THR A 173 6.53 2.27 9.12
N PHE A 174 5.57 1.42 9.46
CA PHE A 174 5.39 0.86 10.81
C PHE A 174 5.66 -0.63 10.73
N GLY A 175 6.63 -1.16 11.49
CA GLY A 175 6.99 -2.59 11.42
C GLY A 175 7.50 -3.02 10.04
N CYS A 176 8.38 -2.20 9.43
CA CYS A 176 8.84 -2.37 8.05
C CYS A 176 9.44 -3.76 7.78
N ASN A 177 8.84 -4.50 6.84
CA ASN A 177 9.29 -5.83 6.45
C ASN A 177 10.05 -5.86 5.12
N ILE A 178 10.26 -4.71 4.44
CA ILE A 178 11.00 -4.63 3.17
C ILE A 178 12.36 -5.35 3.23
N PRO A 179 13.18 -5.23 4.29
CA PRO A 179 14.46 -5.94 4.37
C PRO A 179 14.33 -7.46 4.19
N LEU A 180 13.24 -8.09 4.67
CA LEU A 180 13.03 -9.55 4.53
C LEU A 180 12.91 -9.98 3.07
N PHE A 181 12.36 -9.13 2.21
CA PHE A 181 12.20 -9.42 0.78
C PHE A 181 13.47 -9.16 -0.02
N THR A 182 14.45 -8.45 0.54
CA THR A 182 15.74 -8.23 -0.14
C THR A 182 16.58 -9.49 -0.26
N PHE A 183 16.32 -10.52 0.56
CA PHE A 183 17.01 -11.82 0.49
C PHE A 183 16.75 -12.56 -0.82
N ALA A 184 15.67 -12.24 -1.52
CA ALA A 184 15.36 -12.78 -2.83
C ALA A 184 16.01 -11.98 -3.99
N CYS A 185 16.64 -10.84 -3.70
CA CYS A 185 17.27 -10.00 -4.71
C CYS A 185 18.74 -10.38 -4.92
N THR A 186 19.16 -10.52 -6.17
CA THR A 186 20.59 -10.65 -6.53
C THR A 186 21.34 -9.33 -6.33
N GLU A 187 20.67 -8.22 -6.61
CA GLU A 187 21.14 -6.86 -6.39
C GLU A 187 20.00 -6.07 -5.74
N VAL A 188 20.28 -5.42 -4.61
CA VAL A 188 19.28 -4.61 -3.89
C VAL A 188 19.31 -3.19 -4.45
N VAL A 189 18.29 -2.84 -5.25
CA VAL A 189 18.12 -1.49 -5.78
C VAL A 189 16.91 -0.84 -5.12
N PRO A 190 17.08 0.29 -4.40
CA PRO A 190 15.95 0.97 -3.77
C PRO A 190 15.15 1.79 -4.78
N ILE A 191 13.90 2.09 -4.43
CA ILE A 191 13.12 3.12 -5.11
C ILE A 191 13.85 4.47 -5.05
N ARG A 192 13.67 5.31 -6.07
CA ARG A 192 14.16 6.68 -6.03
C ARG A 192 13.26 7.52 -5.14
N PHE A 193 13.79 8.01 -4.02
CA PHE A 193 13.09 8.90 -3.10
C PHE A 193 14.04 10.02 -2.64
N PRO A 194 13.60 11.30 -2.60
CA PRO A 194 12.32 11.80 -3.13
C PRO A 194 12.24 11.61 -4.66
N PRO A 195 11.03 11.59 -5.26
CA PRO A 195 10.88 11.51 -6.71
C PRO A 195 11.64 12.65 -7.42
N PRO A 196 12.32 12.40 -8.54
CA PRO A 196 13.09 13.44 -9.24
C PRO A 196 12.26 14.68 -9.61
N ARG A 197 10.98 14.45 -9.94
CA ARG A 197 10.00 15.46 -10.35
C ARG A 197 9.32 16.20 -9.18
N LEU A 198 9.63 15.84 -7.94
CA LEU A 198 9.10 16.54 -6.76
C LEU A 198 9.66 17.98 -6.73
N PRO A 199 8.83 19.02 -6.50
CA PRO A 199 9.31 20.40 -6.33
C PRO A 199 10.39 20.51 -5.25
N ALA A 200 11.45 21.29 -5.50
CA ALA A 200 12.60 21.40 -4.59
C ALA A 200 12.21 21.78 -3.15
N ARG A 201 11.22 22.66 -2.97
CA ARG A 201 10.70 23.08 -1.65
C ARG A 201 10.02 21.96 -0.85
N LEU A 202 9.71 20.83 -1.48
CA LEU A 202 9.05 19.67 -0.86
C LEU A 202 10.03 18.50 -0.67
N LYS A 203 11.28 18.63 -1.14
CA LYS A 203 12.31 17.63 -0.89
C LYS A 203 12.81 17.81 0.56
N PRO A 204 13.00 16.71 1.32
CA PRO A 204 13.56 16.76 2.67
C PRO A 204 15.01 17.23 2.68
#